data_AF-A0A317DAX0-F1
#
_entry.id   AF-A0A317DAX0-F1
#
_cell.length_a   1.000
_cell.length_b   1.000
_cell.length_c   1.000
_cell.angle_alpha   90.00
_cell.angle_beta   90.00
_cell.angle_gamma   90.00
#
_symmetry.space_group_name_H-M   'P 1'
#
loop_
_entity.id
_entity.type
_entity.pdbx_description
1 polymer ?
#
loop_
_entity_poly.entity_id
_entity_poly.type
_entity_poly.pdbx_seq_one_letter_code
_entity_poly.pdbx_strand_id
1 'polypeptide(L)'
;WEQAGVLSPTRDRPSRQRLYGPDDVRDAELAHLLRRGGYPLAHIATVMGQVRAADGPGPLAASLHTWRQRLAGRGHAMLVAAGHLAGYLATTGS
;
A
#
# COMPACT_ATOMS: atom_id res chain seq x y z
N TRP A 1 7.09 -10.09 -9.68
CA TRP A 1 6.30 -10.29 -8.46
C TRP A 1 5.56 -11.63 -8.46
N GLU A 2 4.84 -11.97 -9.53
CA GLU A 2 4.19 -13.30 -9.66
C GLU A 2 5.15 -14.48 -9.48
N GLN A 3 6.32 -14.47 -10.14
CA GLN A 3 7.33 -15.54 -9.98
C GLN A 3 7.83 -15.68 -8.54
N ALA A 4 7.80 -14.59 -7.77
CA ALA A 4 8.20 -14.58 -6.37
C ALA A 4 7.02 -14.87 -5.43
N GLY A 5 5.82 -15.18 -5.94
CA GLY A 5 4.63 -15.47 -5.13
C GLY A 5 4.00 -14.23 -4.46
N VAL A 6 4.45 -13.02 -4.80
CA VAL A 6 3.93 -11.78 -4.22
C VAL A 6 2.49 -11.53 -4.68
N LEU A 7 2.24 -11.69 -5.98
CA LEU A 7 0.90 -11.59 -6.58
C LEU A 7 0.50 -12.93 -7.21
N SER A 8 -0.80 -13.21 -7.26
CA SER A 8 -1.35 -14.43 -7.87
C SER A 8 -2.65 -14.13 -8.62
N PRO A 9 -2.60 -13.29 -9.68
CA PRO A 9 -3.78 -12.93 -10.44
C PRO A 9 -4.39 -14.14 -11.15
N THR A 10 -5.71 -14.17 -11.22
CA THR A 10 -6.44 -15.23 -11.93
C THR A 10 -6.15 -15.14 -13.42
N ARG A 11 -5.88 -16.29 -14.05
CA ARG A 11 -5.75 -16.38 -15.50
C ARG A 11 -7.05 -16.88 -16.11
N ASP A 12 -7.53 -16.17 -17.12
CA ASP A 12 -8.66 -16.60 -17.93
C ASP A 12 -8.27 -17.86 -18.71
N ARG A 13 -9.06 -18.94 -18.61
CA ARG A 13 -8.71 -20.26 -19.19
C ARG A 13 -8.73 -20.32 -20.73
N PRO A 14 -9.68 -19.68 -21.44
CA PRO A 14 -9.67 -19.64 -22.90
C PRO A 14 -8.61 -18.69 -23.48
N SER A 15 -8.37 -17.53 -22.88
CA SER A 15 -7.45 -16.51 -23.45
C SER A 15 -6.03 -16.51 -22.86
N ARG A 16 -5.81 -17.22 -21.73
CA ARG A 16 -4.60 -17.12 -20.88
C ARG A 16 -4.24 -15.71 -20.44
N GLN A 17 -5.12 -14.73 -20.63
CA GLN A 17 -4.89 -13.37 -20.19
C GLN A 17 -5.03 -13.27 -18.67
N ARG A 18 -4.32 -12.31 -18.08
CA ARG A 18 -4.41 -12.00 -16.66
C ARG A 18 -5.67 -11.17 -16.45
N LEU A 19 -6.56 -11.65 -15.58
CA LEU A 19 -7.66 -10.86 -15.07
C LEU A 19 -7.19 -10.22 -13.77
N TYR A 20 -7.41 -8.92 -13.67
CA TYR A 20 -7.12 -8.17 -12.45
C TYR A 20 -8.43 -7.67 -11.86
N GLY A 21 -8.83 -8.27 -10.74
CA GLY A 21 -9.95 -7.81 -9.95
C GLY A 21 -9.52 -6.75 -8.92
N PRO A 22 -10.49 -6.17 -8.18
CA PRO A 22 -10.20 -5.24 -7.09
C PRO A 22 -9.25 -5.81 -6.03
N ASP A 23 -9.30 -7.12 -5.79
CA ASP A 23 -8.42 -7.82 -4.85
C ASP A 23 -6.96 -7.84 -5.34
N ASP A 24 -6.73 -8.02 -6.64
CA ASP A 24 -5.38 -8.04 -7.23
C ASP A 24 -4.71 -6.66 -7.18
N VAL A 25 -5.49 -5.59 -7.42
CA VAL A 25 -5.02 -4.21 -7.30
C VAL A 25 -4.60 -3.91 -5.86
N ARG A 26 -5.39 -4.37 -4.88
CA ARG A 26 -5.08 -4.21 -3.45
C ARG A 26 -3.84 -4.96 -3.03
N ASP A 27 -3.69 -6.21 -3.48
CA ASP A 27 -2.50 -7.01 -3.22
C ASP A 27 -1.24 -6.32 -3.80
N ALA A 28 -1.36 -5.73 -5.01
CA ALA A 28 -0.30 -4.96 -5.64
C ALA A 28 0.06 -3.69 -4.85
N GLU A 29 -0.93 -2.95 -4.34
CA GLU A 29 -0.70 -1.78 -3.51
C GLU A 29 -0.01 -2.10 -2.18
N LEU A 30 -0.44 -3.17 -1.50
CA LEU A 30 0.18 -3.61 -0.25
C LEU A 30 1.64 -4.03 -0.48
N ALA A 31 1.89 -4.82 -1.52
CA ALA A 31 3.24 -5.21 -1.91
C ALA A 31 4.13 -3.98 -2.23
N HIS A 32 3.55 -2.96 -2.87
CA HIS A 32 4.25 -1.73 -3.19
C HIS A 32 4.64 -0.93 -1.92
N LEU A 33 3.73 -0.80 -0.95
CA LEU A 33 4.01 -0.10 0.31
C LEU A 33 5.13 -0.78 1.10
N LEU A 34 5.09 -2.11 1.21
CA LEU A 34 6.16 -2.87 1.86
C LEU A 34 7.49 -2.70 1.11
N ARG A 35 7.48 -2.75 -0.22
CA ARG A 35 8.72 -2.55 -0.99
C ARG A 35 9.34 -1.17 -0.77
N ARG A 36 8.50 -0.12 -0.69
CA ARG A 36 8.92 1.26 -0.36
C ARG A 36 9.45 1.37 1.07
N GLY A 37 8.94 0.57 1.99
CA GLY A 37 9.44 0.45 3.36
C GLY A 37 10.78 -0.31 3.49
N GLY A 38 11.36 -0.80 2.39
CA GLY A 38 12.67 -1.47 2.39
C GLY A 38 12.61 -2.98 2.58
N TYR A 39 11.42 -3.60 2.62
CA TYR A 39 11.29 -5.04 2.82
C TYR A 39 11.78 -5.84 1.59
N PRO A 40 12.57 -6.92 1.78
CA PRO A 40 12.99 -7.82 0.69
C PRO A 40 11.82 -8.57 0.06
N LEU A 41 11.95 -8.94 -1.22
CA LEU A 41 10.87 -9.56 -2.00
C LEU A 41 10.35 -10.87 -1.39
N ALA A 42 11.23 -11.70 -0.82
CA ALA A 42 10.87 -12.95 -0.14
C ALA A 42 10.02 -12.70 1.11
N HIS A 43 10.35 -11.66 1.90
CA HIS A 43 9.56 -11.28 3.07
C HIS A 43 8.17 -10.78 2.67
N ILE A 44 8.10 -9.97 1.60
CA ILE A 44 6.84 -9.50 1.04
C ILE A 44 5.97 -10.69 0.60
N ALA A 45 6.54 -11.70 -0.07
CA ALA A 45 5.80 -12.88 -0.48
C ALA A 45 5.18 -13.65 0.70
N THR A 46 5.93 -13.81 1.79
CA THR A 46 5.44 -14.44 3.03
C THR A 46 4.25 -13.70 3.61
N VAL A 47 4.37 -12.37 3.76
CA VAL A 47 3.29 -11.53 4.29
C VAL A 47 2.05 -11.62 3.40
N MET A 48 2.22 -11.51 2.09
CA MET A 48 1.11 -11.62 1.13
C MET A 48 0.44 -13.01 1.17
N GLY A 49 1.19 -14.08 1.39
CA GLY A 49 0.64 -15.42 1.58
C GLY A 49 -0.25 -15.54 2.83
N GLN A 50 0.20 -14.98 3.95
CA GLN A 50 -0.57 -14.96 5.22
C GLN A 50 -1.86 -14.14 5.08
N VAL A 51 -1.77 -12.99 4.41
CA VAL A 51 -2.91 -12.13 4.09
C VAL A 51 -4.00 -12.87 3.32
N ARG A 52 -3.62 -13.67 2.32
CA ARG A 52 -4.58 -14.45 1.53
C ARG A 52 -5.18 -15.63 2.31
N ALA A 53 -4.42 -16.24 3.22
CA ALA A 53 -4.84 -17.39 4.00
C ALA A 53 -5.83 -17.06 5.14
N ALA A 54 -5.79 -15.84 5.67
CA ALA A 54 -6.58 -15.41 6.83
C ALA A 54 -8.01 -14.92 6.47
N ASP A 55 -8.78 -15.70 5.71
CA ASP A 55 -10.17 -15.40 5.29
C ASP A 55 -10.35 -14.39 4.14
N GLY A 56 -9.32 -14.25 3.31
CA GLY A 56 -9.37 -13.47 2.08
C GLY A 56 -9.22 -11.96 2.31
N PRO A 57 -8.82 -11.21 1.26
CA PRO A 57 -8.28 -9.87 1.45
C PRO A 57 -9.32 -8.78 1.83
N GLY A 58 -10.59 -9.12 2.08
CA GLY A 58 -11.68 -8.18 2.36
C GLY A 58 -11.58 -7.44 3.71
N PRO A 59 -11.55 -8.12 4.87
CA PRO A 59 -11.42 -7.48 6.17
C PRO A 59 -10.09 -6.74 6.35
N LEU A 60 -9.02 -7.27 5.75
CA LEU A 60 -7.74 -6.59 5.67
C LEU A 60 -7.80 -5.34 4.79
N ALA A 61 -8.57 -5.35 3.69
CA ALA A 61 -8.69 -4.21 2.79
C ALA A 61 -9.38 -3.01 3.43
N ALA A 62 -10.45 -3.22 4.19
CA ALA A 62 -11.08 -2.15 4.95
C ALA A 62 -10.08 -1.54 5.95
N SER A 63 -9.35 -2.40 6.68
CA SER A 63 -8.34 -1.99 7.65
C SER A 63 -7.16 -1.23 6.99
N LEU A 64 -6.72 -1.67 5.80
CA LEU A 64 -5.65 -1.03 5.04
C LEU A 64 -6.09 0.31 4.48
N HIS A 65 -7.32 0.42 3.98
CA HIS A 65 -7.88 1.68 3.51
C HIS A 65 -7.95 2.69 4.65
N THR A 66 -8.49 2.30 5.81
CA THR A 66 -8.54 3.15 7.01
C THR A 66 -7.14 3.59 7.45
N TRP A 67 -6.16 2.68 7.48
CA TRP A 67 -4.79 3.02 7.82
C TRP A 67 -4.16 4.02 6.83
N ARG A 68 -4.38 3.85 5.52
CA ARG A 68 -3.90 4.78 4.49
C ARG A 68 -4.52 6.17 4.62
N GLN A 69 -5.81 6.25 4.90
CA GLN A 69 -6.48 7.53 5.15
C GLN A 69 -5.86 8.26 6.35
N ARG A 70 -5.58 7.53 7.44
CA ARG A 70 -4.89 8.09 8.61
C ARG A 70 -3.47 8.56 8.28
N LEU A 71 -2.72 7.79 7.49
CA LEU A 71 -1.35 8.16 7.09
C LEU A 71 -1.35 9.40 6.20
N ALA A 72 -2.24 9.47 5.22
CA ALA A 72 -2.40 10.62 4.34
C ALA A 72 -2.81 11.88 5.12
N GLY A 73 -3.79 11.76 6.03
CA GLY A 73 -4.19 12.85 6.92
C GLY A 73 -3.03 13.36 7.78
N ARG A 74 -2.22 12.45 8.34
CA ARG A 74 -1.03 12.84 9.12
C ARG A 74 0.03 13.53 8.25
N GLY A 75 0.28 13.03 7.05
CA GLY A 75 1.21 13.67 6.10
C GLY A 75 0.76 15.06 5.69
N HIS A 76 -0.53 15.24 5.41
CA HIS A 76 -1.09 16.55 5.10
C HIS A 76 -0.94 17.53 6.28
N ALA A 77 -1.27 17.09 7.50
CA ALA A 77 -1.11 17.91 8.70
C ALA A 77 0.35 18.35 8.91
N MET A 78 1.33 17.48 8.65
CA MET A 78 2.76 17.82 8.73
C MET A 78 3.17 18.88 7.69
N LEU A 79 2.66 18.78 6.45
CA LEU A 79 2.93 19.78 5.42
C LEU A 79 2.34 21.15 5.76
N VAL A 80 1.11 21.17 6.30
CA VAL A 80 0.47 22.41 6.78
C VAL A 80 1.29 23.03 7.92
N ALA A 81 1.69 22.23 8.91
CA ALA A 81 2.51 22.71 10.02
C ALA A 81 3.87 23.26 9.55
N ALA A 82 4.51 22.61 8.58
CA ALA A 82 5.75 23.11 7.98
C ALA A 82 5.56 24.46 7.27
N GLY A 83 4.44 24.65 6.57
CA GLY A 83 4.08 25.94 5.97
C GLY A 83 3.89 27.05 6.99
N HIS A 84 3.19 26.78 8.10
CA HIS A 84 3.04 27.73 9.20
C HIS A 84 4.37 28.11 9.83
N LEU A 85 5.25 27.11 10.05
CA LEU A 85 6.59 27.35 10.59
C LEU A 85 7.43 28.22 9.67
N ALA A 86 7.41 27.96 8.35
CA ALA A 86 8.12 28.76 7.37
C ALA A 86 7.64 30.22 7.36
N GLY A 87 6.32 30.43 7.44
CA GLY A 87 5.74 31.77 7.56
C GLY A 87 6.20 32.50 8.83
N TYR A 88 6.18 31.81 9.98
CA TYR A 88 6.65 32.38 11.24
C TYR A 88 8.13 32.81 11.19
N LEU A 89 8.99 31.97 10.62
CA LEU A 89 10.42 32.27 10.45
C LEU A 89 10.64 33.47 9.52
N ALA A 90 9.84 33.61 8.45
CA ALA A 90 9.91 34.77 7.56
C ALA A 90 9.50 36.08 8.27
N THR A 91 8.56 36.03 9.22
CA THR A 91 8.10 37.21 9.97
C THR A 91 8.97 37.57 11.18
N THR A 92 9.81 36.66 11.66
CA THR A 92 10.71 36.88 12.81
C THR A 92 12.16 37.14 12.40
N GLY A 93 12.52 36.86 11.14
CA GLY A 93 13.82 37.16 10.55
C GLY A 93 13.92 38.53 9.86
N SER A 94 12.91 39.40 9.98
CA SER A 94 12.96 40.81 9.58
C SER A 94 13.24 41.70 10.79
#